data_AF-W1YRT9-F1
#
_entry.id   AF-W1YRT9-F1
#
_cell.length_a   1.000
_cell.length_b   1.000
_cell.length_c   1.000
_cell.angle_alpha   90.00
_cell.angle_beta   90.00
_cell.angle_gamma   90.00
#
_symmetry.space_group_name_H-M   'P 1'
#
loop_
_entity.id
_entity.type
_entity.pdbx_description
1 polymer ?
#
loop_
_entity_poly.entity_id
_entity_poly.type
_entity_poly.pdbx_seq_one_letter_code
_entity_poly.pdbx_strand_id
1 'polypeptide(L)'
;SPFRQMVTPGGYTMSVAMTNCGHLGWTSHRQGYLYSPIDPQTNKPWPAMPQSFHNLCQRAAAAAGFPDFQPDACLINRYAPGAKLSLHQDKDEPDLRAPIVSVSLG
;
A
#
# COMPACT_ATOMS: atom_id res chain seq x y z
N SER A 1 -0.14 -13.16 -0.94
CA SER A 1 -1.30 -12.57 -0.27
C SER A 1 -2.38 -12.25 -1.28
N PRO A 2 -3.63 -12.70 -1.06
CA PRO A 2 -4.75 -12.37 -1.95
C PRO A 2 -5.25 -10.94 -1.71
N PHE A 3 -5.99 -10.40 -2.67
CA PHE A 3 -6.80 -9.20 -2.47
C PHE A 3 -7.90 -9.45 -1.44
N ARG A 4 -8.16 -8.48 -0.55
CA ARG A 4 -9.35 -8.44 0.30
C ARG A 4 -9.90 -7.02 0.43
N GLN A 5 -11.19 -6.91 0.70
CA GLN A 5 -11.77 -5.66 1.18
C GLN A 5 -11.53 -5.57 2.69
N MET A 6 -10.74 -4.58 3.12
CA MET A 6 -10.42 -4.38 4.54
C MET A 6 -11.60 -3.73 5.27
N VAL A 7 -11.69 -3.97 6.59
CA VAL A 7 -12.67 -3.31 7.46
C VAL A 7 -11.98 -2.14 8.15
N THR A 8 -12.51 -0.93 8.00
CA THR A 8 -11.97 0.28 8.63
C THR A 8 -12.10 0.20 10.17
N PRO A 9 -11.34 1.00 10.93
CA PRO A 9 -11.49 1.07 12.39
C PRO A 9 -12.93 1.38 12.84
N GLY A 10 -13.69 2.10 12.02
CA GLY A 10 -15.11 2.38 12.25
C GLY A 10 -16.08 1.24 11.91
N GLY A 11 -15.58 0.07 11.49
CA GLY A 11 -16.40 -1.10 11.19
C GLY A 11 -16.96 -1.19 9.77
N TYR A 12 -16.59 -0.28 8.87
CA TYR A 12 -17.08 -0.28 7.49
C TYR A 12 -16.16 -1.09 6.57
N THR A 13 -16.73 -1.93 5.70
CA THR A 13 -15.95 -2.63 4.68
C THR A 13 -15.61 -1.67 3.54
N MET A 14 -14.34 -1.56 3.20
CA MET A 14 -13.86 -0.73 2.10
C MET A 14 -14.34 -1.28 0.75
N SER A 15 -14.77 -0.42 -0.17
CA SER A 15 -15.17 -0.86 -1.51
C SER A 15 -13.97 -1.32 -2.36
N VAL A 16 -12.79 -0.73 -2.12
CA VAL A 16 -11.52 -1.09 -2.75
C VAL A 16 -10.98 -2.38 -2.14
N ALA A 17 -10.57 -3.32 -2.99
CA ALA A 17 -9.86 -4.51 -2.53
C ALA A 17 -8.35 -4.24 -2.54
N MET A 18 -7.66 -4.63 -1.47
CA MET A 18 -6.26 -4.30 -1.22
C MET A 18 -5.43 -5.55 -0.95
N THR A 19 -4.15 -5.51 -1.31
CA THR A 19 -3.10 -6.43 -0.86
C THR A 19 -1.77 -5.70 -0.85
N ASN A 20 -0.70 -6.30 -0.34
CA ASN A 20 0.62 -5.66 -0.27
C ASN A 20 1.74 -6.58 -0.76
N CYS A 21 2.87 -5.97 -1.12
CA CYS A 21 4.18 -6.63 -1.24
C CYS A 21 5.28 -5.71 -0.70
N GLY A 22 6.45 -6.26 -0.39
CA GLY A 22 7.54 -5.56 0.29
C GLY A 22 7.79 -6.10 1.70
N HIS A 23 8.66 -5.44 2.45
CA HIS A 23 8.92 -5.77 3.84
C HIS A 23 7.72 -5.44 4.73
N LEU A 24 7.02 -4.36 4.42
CA LEU A 24 5.84 -3.89 5.14
C LEU A 24 4.62 -3.85 4.21
N GLY A 25 3.44 -4.00 4.81
CA GLY A 25 2.16 -3.78 4.13
C GLY A 25 1.23 -2.97 5.00
N TRP A 26 0.54 -2.01 4.38
CA TRP A 26 -0.50 -1.23 5.05
C TRP A 26 -1.72 -2.11 5.29
N THR A 27 -2.26 -2.08 6.51
CA THR A 27 -3.45 -2.84 6.89
C THR A 27 -4.29 -2.09 7.90
N SER A 28 -5.60 -2.34 7.88
CA SER A 28 -6.47 -1.93 8.97
C SER A 28 -6.35 -2.88 10.16
N HIS A 29 -6.53 -2.32 11.35
CA HIS A 29 -6.66 -3.00 12.62
C HIS A 29 -7.80 -2.36 13.43
N ARG A 30 -8.28 -3.05 14.46
CA ARG A 30 -9.37 -2.51 15.32
C ARG A 30 -9.00 -1.19 16.00
N GLN A 31 -7.71 -0.94 16.20
CA GLN A 31 -7.19 0.25 16.89
C GLN A 31 -6.76 1.37 15.94
N GLY A 32 -6.79 1.15 14.62
CA GLY A 32 -6.27 2.12 13.65
C GLY A 32 -5.68 1.46 12.41
N TYR A 33 -5.00 2.24 11.60
CA TYR A 33 -4.22 1.78 10.45
C TYR A 33 -2.77 1.59 10.87
N LEU A 34 -2.09 0.60 10.28
CA LEU A 34 -0.69 0.33 10.60
C LEU A 34 0.02 -0.37 9.44
N TYR A 35 1.34 -0.20 9.41
CA TYR A 35 2.24 -1.04 8.62
C TYR A 35 2.64 -2.27 9.43
N SER A 36 2.51 -3.46 8.83
CA SER A 36 2.88 -4.74 9.44
C SER A 36 3.76 -5.56 8.48
N PRO A 37 4.76 -6.30 8.98
CA PRO A 37 5.52 -7.23 8.15
C PRO A 37 4.74 -8.51 7.83
N ILE A 38 3.65 -8.78 8.55
CA ILE A 38 2.82 -9.97 8.41
C ILE A 38 1.45 -9.61 7.83
N ASP A 39 1.03 -10.39 6.83
CA ASP A 39 -0.33 -10.38 6.33
C ASP A 39 -1.29 -10.99 7.36
N PRO A 40 -2.24 -10.23 7.93
CA PRO A 40 -3.12 -10.70 8.99
C PRO A 40 -4.13 -11.78 8.56
N GLN A 41 -4.42 -11.94 7.26
CA GLN A 41 -5.33 -13.01 6.81
C GLN A 41 -4.58 -14.31 6.51
N THR A 42 -3.30 -14.26 6.15
CA THR A 42 -2.52 -15.49 5.91
C THR A 42 -1.59 -15.87 7.05
N ASN A 43 -1.36 -14.98 8.01
CA ASN A 43 -0.35 -15.10 9.08
C ASN A 43 1.05 -15.44 8.55
N LYS A 44 1.39 -14.88 7.39
CA LYS A 44 2.68 -15.07 6.71
C LYS A 44 3.23 -13.69 6.31
N PRO A 45 4.54 -13.55 6.08
CA PRO A 45 5.08 -12.33 5.50
C PRO A 45 4.37 -11.99 4.18
N TRP A 46 4.30 -10.69 3.88
CA TRP A 46 3.87 -10.26 2.55
C TRP A 46 4.83 -10.82 1.47
N PRO A 47 4.35 -11.02 0.24
CA PRO A 47 5.25 -11.33 -0.88
C PRO A 47 6.36 -10.29 -0.99
N ALA A 48 7.57 -10.74 -1.36
CA ALA A 48 8.66 -9.83 -1.66
C ALA A 48 8.27 -8.86 -2.78
N MET A 49 8.81 -7.64 -2.74
CA MET A 49 8.56 -6.64 -3.78
C MET A 49 9.05 -7.16 -5.14
N PRO A 50 8.19 -7.26 -6.18
CA PRO A 50 8.64 -7.66 -7.50
C PRO A 50 9.68 -6.71 -8.07
N GLN A 51 10.69 -7.25 -8.76
CA GLN A 51 11.75 -6.42 -9.35
C GLN A 51 11.20 -5.39 -10.34
N SER A 52 10.14 -5.73 -11.08
CA SER A 52 9.46 -4.80 -12.00
C SER A 52 8.85 -3.60 -11.29
N PHE A 53 8.30 -3.79 -10.08
CA PHE A 53 7.71 -2.73 -9.27
C PHE A 53 8.80 -1.82 -8.73
N HIS A 54 9.86 -2.41 -8.15
CA HIS A 54 11.01 -1.67 -7.65
C HIS A 54 11.65 -0.80 -8.75
N ASN A 55 11.93 -1.39 -9.92
CA ASN A 55 12.54 -0.68 -11.05
C ASN A 55 11.65 0.43 -11.63
N LEU A 56 10.33 0.24 -11.64
CA LEU A 56 9.41 1.29 -12.08
C LEU A 56 9.36 2.44 -11.06
N CYS A 57 9.24 2.09 -9.77
CA CYS A 57 9.18 3.06 -8.68
C CYS A 57 10.45 3.92 -8.64
N GLN A 58 11.64 3.30 -8.67
CA GLN A 58 12.91 4.00 -8.60
C GLN A 58 13.09 4.98 -9.77
N ARG A 59 12.73 4.58 -11.00
CA ARG A 59 12.78 5.48 -12.16
C ARG A 59 11.80 6.64 -12.05
N ALA A 60 10.57 6.37 -11.60
CA ALA A 60 9.55 7.40 -11.44
C ALA A 60 9.93 8.41 -10.34
N ALA A 61 10.41 7.93 -9.19
CA ALA A 61 10.88 8.77 -8.10
C ALA A 61 12.07 9.63 -8.51
N ALA A 62 13.08 9.06 -9.17
CA ALA A 62 14.22 9.80 -9.68
C ALA A 62 13.81 10.89 -10.68
N ALA A 63 12.90 10.56 -11.61
CA ALA A 63 12.37 11.54 -12.56
C ALA A 63 11.57 12.67 -11.89
N ALA A 64 10.97 12.41 -10.72
CA ALA A 64 10.23 13.39 -9.92
C ALA A 64 11.12 14.17 -8.93
N GLY A 65 12.44 13.98 -8.94
CA GLY A 65 13.37 14.68 -8.04
C GLY A 65 13.63 13.99 -6.70
N PHE A 66 13.27 12.71 -6.56
CA PHE A 66 13.51 11.89 -5.38
C PHE A 66 14.42 10.68 -5.71
N PRO A 67 15.69 10.89 -6.10
CA PRO A 67 16.58 9.83 -6.57
C PRO A 67 16.95 8.80 -5.48
N ASP A 68 16.87 9.20 -4.21
CA ASP A 68 17.25 8.38 -3.06
C ASP A 68 16.07 7.59 -2.47
N PHE A 69 14.90 7.63 -3.10
CA PHE A 69 13.72 6.92 -2.58
C PHE A 69 13.90 5.40 -2.65
N GLN A 70 13.78 4.74 -1.49
CA GLN A 70 13.88 3.29 -1.33
C GLN A 70 12.56 2.77 -0.73
N PRO A 71 11.61 2.27 -1.54
CA PRO A 71 10.34 1.80 -1.02
C PRO A 71 10.49 0.44 -0.32
N ASP A 72 9.99 0.32 0.90
CA ASP A 72 9.91 -0.93 1.66
C ASP A 72 8.49 -1.52 1.70
N ALA A 73 7.49 -0.75 1.27
CA ALA A 73 6.09 -1.12 1.17
C ALA A 73 5.50 -0.79 -0.20
N CYS A 74 4.60 -1.64 -0.68
CA CYS A 74 3.77 -1.37 -1.85
C CYS A 74 2.34 -1.87 -1.60
N LEU A 75 1.42 -0.92 -1.41
CA LEU A 75 -0.01 -1.17 -1.35
C LEU A 75 -0.58 -1.29 -2.77
N ILE A 76 -1.27 -2.38 -3.04
CA ILE A 76 -1.88 -2.67 -4.34
C ILE A 76 -3.39 -2.57 -4.20
N ASN A 77 -3.97 -1.61 -4.93
CA ASN A 77 -5.40 -1.32 -4.92
C ASN A 77 -6.08 -1.89 -6.17
N ARG A 78 -7.24 -2.53 -6.00
CA ARG A 78 -8.10 -3.00 -7.09
C ARG A 78 -9.48 -2.38 -6.98
N TYR A 79 -9.86 -1.61 -8.00
CA TYR A 79 -11.12 -0.90 -8.11
C TYR A 79 -12.06 -1.62 -9.09
N ALA A 80 -13.16 -2.17 -8.59
CA ALA A 80 -14.27 -2.59 -9.44
C ALA A 80 -15.14 -1.37 -9.82
N PRO A 81 -16.02 -1.46 -10.83
CA PRO A 81 -16.99 -0.40 -11.11
C PRO A 81 -17.77 0.01 -9.84
N GLY A 82 -17.80 1.31 -9.55
CA GLY A 82 -18.41 1.87 -8.34
C GLY A 82 -17.54 1.86 -7.08
N ALA A 83 -16.35 1.25 -7.12
CA ALA A 83 -15.39 1.34 -6.01
C ALA A 83 -14.82 2.77 -5.91
N LYS A 84 -14.67 3.24 -4.68
CA LYS A 84 -14.17 4.58 -4.36
C LYS A 84 -13.32 4.56 -3.10
N LEU A 85 -12.31 5.41 -3.08
CA LEU A 85 -11.54 5.75 -1.90
C LEU A 85 -11.87 7.21 -1.54
N SER A 86 -12.39 7.45 -0.34
CA SER A 86 -12.75 8.80 0.12
C SER A 86 -11.50 9.66 0.31
N LEU A 87 -11.68 10.97 0.39
CA LEU A 87 -10.59 11.90 0.69
C LEU A 87 -9.89 11.50 1.99
N HIS A 88 -8.55 11.40 1.95
CA HIS A 88 -7.71 11.02 3.07
C HIS A 88 -6.31 11.64 2.90
N GLN A 89 -5.47 11.43 3.92
CA GLN A 89 -4.05 11.73 3.88
C GLN A 89 -3.31 10.44 4.18
N ASP A 90 -2.23 10.19 3.44
CA ASP A 90 -1.24 9.19 3.79
C ASP A 90 -0.30 9.84 4.81
N LYS A 91 -0.44 9.40 6.07
CA LYS A 91 0.24 9.97 7.24
C LYS A 91 0.60 8.93 8.29
N ASP A 92 0.55 7.66 7.89
CA ASP A 92 0.89 6.52 8.76
C ASP A 92 2.39 6.19 8.67
N GLU A 93 3.12 6.87 7.80
CA GLU A 93 4.56 6.78 7.58
C GLU A 93 5.32 7.67 8.57
N PRO A 94 6.38 7.17 9.23
CA PRO A 94 7.15 7.96 10.19
C PRO A 94 8.02 9.05 9.55
N ASP A 95 8.51 8.82 8.32
CA ASP A 95 9.36 9.77 7.59
C ASP A 95 8.60 10.41 6.43
N LEU A 96 8.01 11.58 6.68
CA LEU A 96 7.25 12.35 5.69
C LEU A 96 8.11 13.00 4.60
N ARG A 97 9.44 12.84 4.63
CA ARG A 97 10.34 13.27 3.55
C ARG A 97 10.35 12.27 2.39
N ALA A 98 10.00 11.02 2.65
CA ALA A 98 9.85 10.01 1.62
C ALA A 98 8.59 10.30 0.79
N PRO A 99 8.67 10.33 -0.56
CA PRO A 99 7.51 10.58 -1.40
C PRO A 99 6.60 9.35 -1.47
N ILE A 100 5.39 9.56 -2.00
CA ILE A 100 4.52 8.48 -2.48
C ILE A 100 4.57 8.44 -4.00
N VAL A 101 4.92 7.28 -4.54
CA VAL A 101 4.88 7.00 -5.98
C VAL A 101 3.63 6.18 -6.28
N SER A 102 2.66 6.80 -6.97
CA SER A 102 1.39 6.16 -7.33
C SER A 102 1.34 5.83 -8.82
N VAL A 103 1.10 4.56 -9.14
CA VAL A 103 1.04 4.04 -10.52
C VAL A 103 -0.39 3.58 -10.83
N SER A 104 -0.97 4.11 -11.91
CA SER A 104 -2.31 3.72 -12.38
C SER A 104 -2.20 2.67 -13.49
N LEU A 105 -3.06 1.66 -13.44
CA LEU A 105 -3.17 0.59 -14.43
C LEU A 105 -4.65 0.29 -14.68
N GLY A 106 -5.06 0.35 -15.95
CA GLY A 106 -6.44 0.14 -16.39
C GLY A 106 -7.34 1.35 -16.21
#